data_AF-A0A1C6MBY2-F1
#
_entry.id   AF-A0A1C6MBY2-F1
#
_cell.length_a   1.000
_cell.length_b   1.000
_cell.length_c   1.000
_cell.angle_alpha   90.00
_cell.angle_beta   90.00
_cell.angle_gamma   90.00
#
_symmetry.space_group_name_H-M   'P 1'
#
loop_
_entity.id
_entity.type
_entity.pdbx_description
1 polymer ?
#
loop_
_entity_poly.entity_id
_entity_poly.type
_entity_poly.pdbx_seq_one_letter_code
_entity_poly.pdbx_strand_id
1 'polypeptide(L)' 'MVNQADGQELARYDLSEEASTETALIFGEVYRHGGEWKFRAVGLGYVSGLRGTALDFGVNVSQSQVRRGGAPYKTIG' A
#
# COMPACT_ATOMS: atom_id res chain seq x y z
N MET A 1 10.59 -10.22 -1.99
CA MET A 1 9.67 -11.35 -1.79
C MET A 1 10.46 -12.64 -1.81
N VAL A 2 10.24 -13.51 -0.83
CA VAL A 2 10.98 -14.76 -0.67
C VAL A 2 9.97 -15.89 -0.49
N ASN A 3 10.22 -17.03 -1.11
CA ASN A 3 9.48 -18.25 -0.86
C ASN A 3 9.91 -18.83 0.51
N GLN A 4 8.98 -18.95 1.44
CA GLN A 4 9.32 -19.44 2.79
C GLN A 4 9.63 -20.94 2.83
N ALA A 5 9.23 -21.72 1.82
CA ALA A 5 9.45 -23.16 1.81
C ALA A 5 10.92 -23.54 1.55
N ASP A 6 11.63 -22.75 0.75
CA ASP A 6 12.99 -23.04 0.29
C ASP A 6 13.96 -21.84 0.41
N GLY A 7 13.47 -20.68 0.84
CA GLY A 7 14.26 -19.46 0.97
C GLY A 7 14.60 -18.78 -0.36
N GLN A 8 14.02 -19.22 -1.48
CA GLN A 8 14.31 -18.64 -2.79
C GLN A 8 13.77 -17.22 -2.90
N GLU A 9 14.61 -16.27 -3.32
CA GLU A 9 14.16 -14.92 -3.67
C GLU A 9 13.31 -14.98 -4.95
N LEU A 10 12.04 -14.60 -4.83
CA LEU A 10 11.08 -14.62 -5.94
C LEU A 10 11.04 -13.28 -6.68
N ALA A 11 11.31 -12.18 -5.96
CA ALA A 11 11.40 -10.85 -6.54
C ALA A 11 11.98 -9.83 -5.57
N ARG A 12 12.57 -8.78 -6.13
CA ARG A 12 13.02 -7.57 -5.44
C ARG A 12 12.66 -6.38 -6.30
N TYR A 13 12.24 -5.31 -5.66
CA TYR A 13 12.02 -4.03 -6.31
C TYR A 13 12.78 -3.01 -5.50
N ASP A 14 13.73 -2.35 -6.15
CA ASP A 14 14.49 -1.28 -5.54
C ASP A 14 13.70 0.01 -5.71
N LEU A 15 13.27 0.59 -4.59
CA LEU A 15 12.63 1.89 -4.58
C LEU A 15 13.73 2.95 -4.77
N SER A 16 14.10 3.25 -6.01
CA SER A 16 14.90 4.44 -6.29
C SER A 16 14.04 5.70 -6.09
N GLU A 17 14.67 6.83 -5.74
CA GLU A 17 14.01 8.09 -5.34
C GLU A 17 13.05 8.71 -6.38
N GLU A 18 13.02 8.16 -7.59
CA GLU A 18 12.19 8.62 -8.71
C GLU A 18 10.71 8.20 -8.60
N ALA A 19 10.34 7.36 -7.61
CA ALA A 19 8.95 7.06 -7.24
C ALA A 19 8.29 8.24 -6.45
N SER A 20 8.44 9.45 -6.98
CA SER A 20 8.67 10.68 -6.21
C SER A 20 7.44 11.49 -5.75
N THR A 21 6.20 11.01 -5.88
CA THR A 21 5.04 11.77 -5.36
C THR A 21 3.97 10.93 -4.66
N GLU A 22 3.93 9.63 -4.92
CA GLU A 22 2.88 8.74 -4.44
C GLU A 22 3.24 8.13 -3.08
N THR A 23 2.26 8.08 -2.17
CA THR A 23 2.43 7.49 -0.82
C THR A 23 2.05 6.01 -0.75
N ALA A 24 1.67 5.41 -1.88
CA ALA A 24 1.32 4.00 -2.00
C ALA A 24 1.82 3.44 -3.34
N LEU A 25 2.11 2.13 -3.36
CA LEU A 25 2.67 1.42 -4.50
C LEU A 25 2.08 0.00 -4.57
N ILE A 26 1.74 -0.47 -5.77
CA ILE A 26 1.60 -1.90 -6.04
C ILE A 26 2.99 -2.44 -6.41
N PHE A 27 3.62 -3.12 -5.45
CA PHE A 27 4.92 -3.77 -5.66
C PHE A 27 4.85 -4.89 -6.70
N GLY A 28 3.83 -5.75 -6.59
CA GLY A 28 3.63 -6.87 -7.49
C GLY A 28 2.41 -7.70 -7.11
N GLU A 29 2.12 -8.69 -7.95
CA GLU A 29 0.96 -9.55 -7.84
C GLU A 29 1.38 -11.02 -7.75
N VAL A 30 0.74 -11.76 -6.83
CA VAL A 30 0.82 -13.22 -6.78
C VAL A 30 -0.46 -13.78 -7.38
N TYR A 31 -0.34 -14.65 -8.38
CA TYR A 31 -1.49 -15.17 -9.13
C TYR A 31 -1.36 -16.67 -9.42
N ARG A 32 -2.48 -17.32 -9.71
CA ARG A 32 -2.51 -18.73 -10.15
C ARG A 32 -2.40 -18.83 -11.66
N HIS A 33 -1.54 -19.72 -12.14
CA HIS A 33 -1.41 -20.03 -13.56
C HIS A 33 -1.12 -21.53 -13.73
N GLY A 34 -2.03 -22.27 -14.37
CA GLY A 34 -1.83 -23.70 -14.63
C GLY A 34 -1.66 -24.55 -13.37
N GLY A 35 -2.32 -24.20 -12.27
CA GLY A 35 -2.19 -24.92 -10.99
C GLY A 35 -1.00 -24.50 -10.13
N GLU A 36 -0.14 -23.59 -10.61
CA GLU A 36 1.02 -23.09 -9.87
C GLU A 36 0.79 -21.65 -9.39
N TRP A 37 1.49 -21.26 -8.33
CA TRP A 37 1.58 -19.86 -7.91
C TRP A 37 2.71 -19.17 -8.67
N LYS A 38 2.44 -17.98 -9.21
CA LYS A 38 3.41 -17.15 -9.92
C LYS A 38 3.43 -15.75 -9.34
N PHE A 39 4.55 -15.07 -9.52
CA PHE A 39 4.72 -13.67 -9.16
C PHE A 39 4.91 -12.82 -10.42
N ARG A 40 4.35 -11.61 -10.40
CA ARG A 40 4.59 -10.55 -11.39
C ARG A 40 5.02 -9.28 -10.66
N ALA A 41 6.20 -8.76 -10.98
CA ALA A 41 6.60 -7.43 -10.54
C ALA A 41 5.76 -6.36 -11.28
N VAL A 42 5.29 -5.34 -10.57
CA VAL A 42 4.43 -4.27 -11.14
C VAL A 42 5.10 -2.91 -10.99
N GLY A 43 5.33 -2.44 -9.77
CA GLY A 43 5.99 -1.15 -9.51
C GLY A 43 5.17 0.08 -9.90
N LEU A 44 3.85 0.07 -9.68
CA LEU A 44 2.95 1.18 -10.04
C LEU A 44 2.54 2.00 -8.81
N GLY A 45 2.86 3.31 -8.82
CA GLY A 45 2.45 4.26 -7.79
C GLY A 45 0.96 4.54 -7.79
N TYR A 46 0.38 4.82 -6.61
CA TYR A 46 -1.04 5.12 -6.42
C TYR A 46 -1.23 6.52 -5.83
N VAL A 47 -1.73 7.44 -6.66
CA VAL A 47 -1.95 8.85 -6.31
C VAL A 47 -2.93 9.01 -5.14
N SER A 48 -3.95 8.15 -5.07
CA SER A 48 -4.96 8.19 -4.00
C SER A 48 -4.47 7.66 -2.64
N GLY A 49 -3.20 7.23 -2.57
CA GLY A 49 -2.62 6.60 -1.39
C GLY A 49 -3.30 5.27 -1.02
N LEU A 50 -2.87 4.69 0.10
CA LEU A 50 -3.27 3.35 0.52
C LEU A 50 -4.79 3.20 0.70
N ARG A 51 -5.47 4.23 1.20
CA ARG A 51 -6.92 4.21 1.39
C ARG A 51 -7.66 4.12 0.05
N GLY A 52 -7.24 4.91 -0.94
CA GLY A 52 -7.86 4.85 -2.27
C GLY A 52 -7.59 3.52 -2.94
N THR A 53 -6.35 3.02 -2.87
CA THR A 53 -6.01 1.68 -3.36
C THR A 53 -6.91 0.62 -2.73
N ALA A 54 -7.09 0.63 -1.40
CA ALA A 54 -7.94 -0.35 -0.73
C ALA A 54 -9.40 -0.30 -1.22
N LEU A 55 -9.95 0.89 -1.44
CA LEU A 55 -11.31 1.06 -1.96
C LEU A 55 -11.46 0.55 -3.40
N ASP A 56 -10.47 0.79 -4.26
CA ASP A 56 -10.48 0.31 -5.65
C ASP A 56 -10.47 -1.23 -5.72
N PHE A 57 -9.85 -1.89 -4.73
CA PHE A 57 -9.89 -3.36 -4.56
C PHE A 57 -11.12 -3.86 -3.76
N GLY A 58 -12.09 -2.99 -3.45
CA GLY A 58 -13.34 -3.36 -2.79
C GLY A 58 -13.26 -3.53 -1.28
N VAL A 59 -12.17 -3.10 -0.64
CA VAL A 59 -12.04 -3.14 0.83
C VAL A 59 -12.88 -2.02 1.45
N ASN A 60 -13.75 -2.39 2.39
CA ASN A 60 -14.48 -1.39 3.17
C ASN A 60 -13.55 -0.76 4.23
N VAL A 61 -13.16 0.49 4.03
CA VAL A 61 -12.28 1.23 4.95
C VAL A 61 -13.10 2.16 5.82
N SER A 62 -13.15 1.87 7.13
CA SER A 62 -13.81 2.73 8.11
C SER A 62 -13.11 4.10 8.19
N GLN A 63 -13.89 5.17 8.36
CA GLN A 63 -13.30 6.44 8.75
C GLN A 63 -13.04 6.39 10.26
N SER A 64 -11.80 6.64 10.67
CA SER A 64 -11.53 6.96 12.07
C SER A 64 -12.34 8.22 12.41
N GLN A 65 -13.17 8.14 13.45
CA GLN A 65 -13.87 9.32 13.94
C GLN A 65 -12.82 10.30 14.44
N VAL A 66 -12.52 11.33 13.64
CA VAL A 66 -11.85 12.51 14.17
C VAL A 66 -12.75 13.03 15.27
N ARG A 67 -12.35 12.83 16.52
CA ARG A 67 -12.97 13.50 17.66
C ARG A 67 -12.76 15.00 17.46
N ARG A 68 -13.69 15.66 16.76
CA ARG A 68 -13.83 17.11 16.76
C ARG A 68 -14.29 17.51 18.15
N GLY A 69 -13.34 17.64 19.07
CA GLY A 69 -13.65 17.91 20.49
C GLY A 69 -12.40 18.06 21.34
N GLY A 70 -11.66 19.16 21.16
CA GLY A 70 -10.66 19.65 22.09
C GLY A 70 -10.64 21.18 21.99
N ALA A 71 -10.97 21.87 23.09
CA ALA A 71 -11.41 23.27 23.18
C ALA A 71 -10.51 24.33 22.50
N PRO A 72 -11.05 25.50 22.09
CA PRO A 72 -10.24 26.61 21.57
C PRO A 72 -9.24 27.09 22.64
N TYR A 73 -7.99 27.32 22.22
CA TYR A 73 -6.93 27.85 23.07
C TYR A 73 -7.34 29.21 23.62
N LYS A 74 -7.30 29.39 24.95
CA LYS A 74 -7.60 30.66 25.60
C LYS A 74 -6.40 31.60 25.41
N THR A 75 -6.55 32.63 24.58
CA THR A 75 -5.62 33.76 24.55
C THR A 75 -5.71 34.50 25.89
N ILE A 76 -4.61 34.51 26.64
CA ILE A 76 -4.45 35.39 27.80
C ILE A 76 -4.03 36.78 27.26
N GLY A 77 -4.83 37.79 27.58
CA GLY A 77 -4.46 39.20 27.47
C GLY A 77 -3.88 39.73 28.76
#